data_AF-A0A0K3C910-F1
#
_entry.id   AF-A0A0K3C910-F1
#
_cell.length_a   1.000
_cell.length_b   1.000
_cell.length_c   1.000
_cell.angle_alpha   90.00
_cell.angle_beta   90.00
_cell.angle_gamma   90.00
#
_symmetry.space_group_name_H-M   'P 1'
#
loop_
_entity.id
_entity.type
_entity.pdbx_description
1 polymer ?
#
loop_
_entity_poly.entity_id
_entity_poly.type
_entity_poly.pdbx_seq_one_letter_code
_entity_poly.pdbx_strand_id
1 'polypeptide(L)'
;MLVLSSYISSDSPDPSILSARGMHQATVAQLANLARIETHVEKAHPTLGSAVKVGEKDEEAFEILGLLVGVLNETGEVLERLGKQSLGVWLLEKLIEAEGDGDKLVHELASIFPAFRDVHLVDDQPVFILKKALWLVTVVSLAFRTREPSEVPFEVPDISGFPVFADNVLPTSIVACSDIVQRAHELATQPGKEWLASWTEQGLDGWLWCEGKRGEMKDVERIAEKGTVYY
;
A
#
# COMPACT_ATOMS: atom_id res chain seq x y z
N MET A 1 -3.21 5.96 -7.02
CA MET A 1 -3.49 6.51 -8.37
C MET A 1 -3.31 5.49 -9.51
N LEU A 2 -2.61 4.37 -9.32
CA LEU A 2 -2.52 3.28 -10.32
C LEU A 2 -3.84 2.49 -10.47
N VAL A 3 -4.51 2.12 -9.38
CA VAL A 3 -5.77 1.35 -9.42
C VAL A 3 -6.90 2.07 -10.17
N LEU A 4 -7.00 3.39 -10.00
CA LEU A 4 -7.98 4.24 -10.68
C LEU A 4 -7.66 4.46 -12.16
N SER A 5 -6.39 4.60 -12.56
CA SER A 5 -6.03 4.72 -13.97
C SER A 5 -6.30 3.42 -14.75
N SER A 6 -6.07 2.26 -14.13
CA SER A 6 -6.39 0.95 -14.71
C SER A 6 -7.89 0.64 -14.82
N TYR A 7 -8.74 1.32 -14.04
CA TYR A 7 -10.21 1.23 -14.18
C TYR A 7 -10.73 2.12 -15.32
N ILE A 8 -10.06 3.23 -15.62
CA ILE A 8 -10.49 4.20 -16.65
C ILE A 8 -10.07 3.75 -18.06
N SER A 9 -9.01 2.95 -18.22
CA SER A 9 -8.56 2.46 -19.54
C SER A 9 -9.43 1.31 -20.13
N SER A 10 -10.51 0.90 -19.46
CA SER A 10 -11.34 -0.25 -19.85
C SER A 10 -12.34 0.00 -21.00
N ASP A 11 -12.34 1.19 -21.61
CA ASP A 11 -13.14 1.46 -22.83
C ASP A 11 -12.45 0.95 -24.12
N SER A 12 -11.31 0.27 -23.99
CA SER A 12 -10.61 -0.39 -25.09
C SER A 12 -11.17 -1.80 -25.30
N PRO A 13 -11.29 -2.31 -26.54
CA PRO A 13 -11.68 -3.71 -26.80
C PRO A 13 -10.67 -4.75 -26.28
N ASP A 14 -9.48 -4.30 -25.84
CA ASP A 14 -8.51 -5.13 -25.14
C ASP A 14 -8.92 -5.35 -23.67
N PRO A 15 -8.80 -6.59 -23.16
CA PRO A 15 -9.13 -6.87 -21.76
C PRO A 15 -8.29 -6.00 -20.83
N SER A 16 -8.95 -5.35 -19.86
CA SER A 16 -8.28 -4.54 -18.83
C SER A 16 -7.08 -5.29 -18.25
N ILE A 17 -5.96 -4.59 -18.02
CA ILE A 17 -4.78 -5.14 -17.36
C ILE A 17 -5.10 -5.75 -15.98
N LEU A 18 -6.24 -5.39 -15.38
CA LEU A 18 -6.71 -5.94 -14.09
C LEU A 18 -7.63 -7.17 -14.24
N SER A 19 -7.89 -7.63 -15.45
CA SER A 19 -8.49 -8.95 -15.67
C SER A 19 -7.44 -10.04 -15.45
N ALA A 20 -7.85 -11.27 -15.14
CA ALA A 20 -6.94 -12.40 -14.97
C ALA A 20 -6.03 -12.59 -16.19
N ARG A 21 -6.63 -12.56 -17.39
CA ARG A 21 -5.90 -12.64 -18.66
C ARG A 21 -5.01 -11.43 -18.91
N GLY A 22 -5.49 -10.22 -18.63
CA GLY A 22 -4.71 -9.00 -18.77
C GLY A 22 -3.49 -8.98 -17.84
N MET A 23 -3.63 -9.46 -16.61
CA MET A 23 -2.54 -9.62 -15.65
C MET A 23 -1.54 -10.69 -16.11
N HIS A 24 -2.03 -11.85 -16.55
CA HIS A 24 -1.18 -12.94 -17.05
C HIS A 24 -0.37 -12.54 -18.29
N GLN A 25 -0.95 -11.69 -19.15
CA GLN A 25 -0.32 -11.23 -20.41
C GLN A 25 0.35 -9.85 -20.29
N ALA A 26 0.43 -9.29 -19.08
CA ALA A 26 1.01 -7.98 -18.86
C ALA A 26 2.48 -7.93 -19.29
N THR A 27 2.88 -6.83 -19.91
CA THR A 27 4.26 -6.60 -20.38
C THR A 27 4.86 -5.35 -19.74
N VAL A 28 6.20 -5.28 -19.74
CA VAL A 28 6.96 -4.12 -19.24
C VAL A 28 6.53 -2.83 -19.95
N ALA A 29 6.32 -2.88 -21.26
CA ALA A 29 5.91 -1.70 -22.04
C ALA A 29 4.50 -1.19 -21.65
N GLN A 30 3.54 -2.11 -21.47
CA GLN A 30 2.19 -1.75 -21.02
C GLN A 30 2.24 -1.13 -19.62
N LEU A 31 3.02 -1.71 -18.71
CA LEU A 31 3.11 -1.22 -17.35
C LEU A 31 3.88 0.10 -17.25
N ALA A 32 4.96 0.28 -18.02
CA ALA A 32 5.69 1.55 -18.11
C ALA A 32 4.76 2.69 -18.55
N ASN A 33 3.94 2.44 -19.58
CA ASN A 33 2.97 3.41 -20.07
C ASN A 33 1.89 3.72 -19.01
N LEU A 34 1.36 2.69 -18.34
CA LEU A 34 0.34 2.86 -17.29
C LEU A 34 0.87 3.62 -16.07
N ALA A 35 2.10 3.31 -15.64
CA ALA A 35 2.76 3.92 -14.49
C ALA A 35 3.39 5.27 -14.81
N ARG A 36 3.45 5.66 -16.10
CA ARG A 36 4.16 6.85 -16.60
C ARG A 36 5.62 6.88 -16.15
N ILE A 37 6.27 5.72 -16.21
CA ILE A 37 7.68 5.57 -15.90
C ILE A 37 8.47 5.72 -17.20
N GLU A 38 9.39 6.68 -17.22
CA GLU A 38 10.35 6.83 -18.31
C GLU A 38 11.34 5.66 -18.23
N THR A 39 11.46 4.92 -19.33
CA THR A 39 12.30 3.72 -19.42
C THR A 39 13.65 3.98 -20.09
N HIS A 40 13.85 5.21 -20.55
CA HIS A 40 15.04 5.64 -21.26
C HIS A 40 15.44 7.04 -20.79
N VAL A 41 16.74 7.27 -20.67
CA VAL A 41 17.31 8.58 -20.34
C VAL A 41 17.94 9.17 -21.60
N GLU A 42 17.58 10.40 -21.95
CA GLU A 42 18.21 11.10 -23.06
C GLU A 42 19.66 11.49 -22.72
N LYS A 43 20.62 11.01 -23.50
CA LYS A 43 22.03 11.43 -23.45
C LYS A 43 22.52 11.92 -24.80
N ALA A 44 23.55 12.77 -24.81
CA ALA A 44 24.14 13.22 -26.08
C ALA A 44 24.72 12.04 -26.87
N HIS A 45 24.54 12.05 -28.19
CA HIS A 45 25.06 11.01 -29.06
C HIS A 45 26.59 10.97 -28.99
N PRO A 46 27.23 9.80 -28.75
CA PRO A 46 28.66 9.72 -28.44
C PRO A 46 29.56 10.28 -29.55
N THR A 47 29.12 10.25 -30.81
CA THR A 47 29.90 10.73 -31.96
C THR A 47 29.36 12.00 -32.63
N LEU A 48 28.11 12.41 -32.35
CA LEU A 48 27.47 13.55 -33.03
C LEU A 48 27.32 14.77 -32.11
N GLY A 49 27.87 14.71 -30.90
CA GLY A 49 27.87 15.79 -29.93
C GLY A 49 26.48 16.10 -29.37
N SER A 50 26.34 17.25 -28.71
CA SER A 50 25.10 17.66 -28.01
C SER A 50 23.94 18.05 -28.94
N ALA A 51 24.18 18.17 -30.25
CA ALA A 51 23.15 18.48 -31.24
C ALA A 51 22.18 17.31 -31.49
N VAL A 52 22.60 16.08 -31.17
CA VAL A 52 21.79 14.87 -31.29
C VAL A 52 21.75 14.17 -29.94
N LYS A 53 20.56 13.80 -29.48
CA LYS A 53 20.39 12.98 -28.28
C LYS A 53 19.95 11.57 -28.65
N VAL A 54 20.34 10.60 -27.84
CA VAL A 54 19.92 9.19 -27.91
C VAL A 54 19.28 8.80 -26.59
N GLY A 55 18.22 7.98 -26.66
CA GLY A 55 17.66 7.35 -25.47
C GLY A 55 18.51 6.14 -25.08
N GLU A 56 19.17 6.21 -23.93
CA GLU A 56 19.84 5.06 -23.32
C GLU A 56 18.85 4.37 -22.39
N LYS A 57 18.78 3.05 -22.44
CA LYS A 57 17.90 2.24 -21.59
C LYS A 57 18.22 2.48 -20.11
N ASP A 58 17.19 2.73 -19.31
CA ASP A 58 17.30 2.80 -17.85
C ASP A 58 17.13 1.40 -17.24
N GLU A 59 18.24 0.75 -16.89
CA GLU A 59 18.21 -0.62 -16.38
C GLU A 59 17.44 -0.76 -15.05
N GLU A 60 17.50 0.25 -14.17
CA GLU A 60 16.79 0.23 -12.88
C GLU A 60 15.28 0.31 -13.09
N ALA A 61 14.83 1.20 -13.98
CA ALA A 61 13.42 1.30 -14.35
C ALA A 61 12.90 -0.02 -14.95
N PHE A 62 13.68 -0.65 -15.83
CA PHE A 62 13.32 -1.94 -16.44
C PHE A 62 13.29 -3.08 -15.43
N GLU A 63 14.21 -3.10 -14.45
CA GLU A 63 14.22 -4.09 -13.37
C GLU A 63 12.94 -3.98 -12.52
N ILE A 64 12.62 -2.79 -12.03
CA ILE A 64 11.42 -2.55 -11.20
C ILE A 64 10.15 -2.93 -11.97
N LEU A 65 10.04 -2.51 -13.23
CA LEU A 65 8.89 -2.86 -14.07
C LEU A 65 8.81 -4.37 -14.33
N GLY A 66 9.95 -5.04 -14.51
CA GLY A 66 10.02 -6.49 -14.66
C GLY A 66 9.49 -7.23 -13.42
N LEU A 67 9.87 -6.78 -12.21
CA LEU A 67 9.36 -7.34 -10.96
C LEU A 67 7.85 -7.17 -10.83
N LEU A 68 7.32 -5.98 -11.13
CA LEU A 68 5.89 -5.71 -11.09
C LEU A 68 5.11 -6.54 -12.12
N VAL A 69 5.65 -6.69 -13.33
CA VAL A 69 5.08 -7.57 -14.37
C VAL A 69 5.06 -9.02 -13.89
N GLY A 70 6.14 -9.50 -13.26
CA GLY A 70 6.19 -10.84 -12.68
C GLY A 70 5.06 -11.09 -11.67
N VAL A 71 4.81 -10.13 -10.77
CA VAL A 71 3.70 -10.20 -9.81
C VAL A 71 2.34 -10.25 -10.50
N LEU A 72 2.12 -9.42 -11.51
CA LEU A 72 0.88 -9.45 -12.30
C LEU A 72 0.72 -10.79 -13.02
N ASN A 73 1.76 -11.27 -13.67
CA ASN A 73 1.71 -12.51 -14.44
C ASN A 73 1.36 -13.71 -13.54
N GLU A 74 2.04 -13.84 -12.39
CA GLU A 74 1.76 -14.90 -11.41
C GLU A 74 0.34 -14.80 -10.83
N THR A 75 -0.11 -13.58 -10.50
CA THR A 75 -1.47 -13.36 -9.99
C THR A 75 -2.53 -13.71 -11.04
N GLY A 76 -2.30 -13.32 -12.29
CA GLY A 76 -3.16 -13.65 -13.43
C GLY A 76 -3.26 -15.16 -13.66
N GLU A 77 -2.13 -15.87 -13.66
CA GLU A 77 -2.08 -17.33 -13.80
C GLU A 77 -2.88 -18.03 -12.68
N VAL A 78 -2.72 -17.60 -11.43
CA VAL A 78 -3.49 -18.14 -10.30
C VAL A 78 -4.99 -17.92 -10.50
N LEU A 79 -5.41 -16.73 -10.92
CA LEU A 79 -6.82 -16.43 -11.15
C LEU A 79 -7.42 -17.23 -12.31
N GLU A 80 -6.69 -17.38 -13.42
CA GLU A 80 -7.11 -18.21 -14.55
C GLU A 80 -7.27 -19.68 -14.14
N ARG A 81 -6.33 -20.21 -13.36
CA ARG A 81 -6.42 -21.57 -12.81
C ARG A 81 -7.62 -21.77 -11.89
N LEU A 82 -8.02 -20.73 -11.15
CA LEU A 82 -9.22 -20.73 -10.30
C LEU A 82 -10.51 -20.42 -11.07
N GLY A 83 -10.43 -20.17 -12.38
CA GLY A 83 -11.58 -19.79 -13.21
C GLY A 83 -12.17 -18.43 -12.86
N LYS A 84 -11.37 -17.51 -12.30
CA LYS A 84 -11.80 -16.18 -11.87
C LYS A 84 -11.43 -15.12 -12.88
N GLN A 85 -12.36 -14.19 -13.14
CA GLN A 85 -12.17 -13.15 -14.15
C GLN A 85 -11.23 -12.02 -13.70
N SER A 86 -11.13 -11.76 -12.40
CA SER A 86 -10.25 -10.76 -11.80
C SER A 86 -10.05 -11.04 -10.31
N LEU A 87 -9.07 -10.36 -9.71
CA LEU A 87 -8.85 -10.40 -8.26
C LEU A 87 -10.06 -9.86 -7.49
N GLY A 88 -10.76 -8.86 -8.04
CA GLY A 88 -11.95 -8.28 -7.42
C GLY A 88 -13.12 -9.27 -7.33
N VAL A 89 -13.34 -10.07 -8.38
CA VAL A 89 -14.37 -11.14 -8.37
C VAL A 89 -14.02 -12.20 -7.33
N TRP A 90 -12.78 -12.66 -7.31
CA TRP A 90 -12.31 -13.62 -6.31
C TRP A 90 -12.46 -13.07 -4.88
N LEU A 91 -12.05 -11.81 -4.66
CA LEU A 91 -12.10 -11.17 -3.35
C LEU A 91 -13.54 -10.99 -2.87
N LEU A 92 -14.47 -10.61 -3.75
CA LEU A 92 -15.89 -10.48 -3.41
C LEU A 92 -16.48 -11.81 -2.95
N GLU A 93 -16.21 -12.91 -3.67
CA GLU A 93 -16.66 -14.24 -3.25
C GLU A 93 -16.09 -14.60 -1.87
N LYS A 94 -14.81 -14.34 -1.63
CA LYS A 94 -14.18 -14.61 -0.33
C LYS A 94 -14.69 -13.74 0.78
N LEU A 95 -15.04 -12.48 0.53
CA LEU A 95 -15.69 -11.61 1.50
C LEU A 95 -17.06 -12.17 1.94
N ILE A 96 -17.83 -12.71 1.00
CA ILE A 96 -19.11 -13.36 1.30
C ILE A 96 -18.89 -14.65 2.12
N GLU A 97 -17.95 -15.49 1.71
CA GLU A 97 -17.62 -16.75 2.41
C GLU A 97 -16.99 -16.54 3.80
N ALA A 98 -16.35 -15.39 4.03
CA ALA A 98 -15.68 -15.09 5.28
C ALA A 98 -16.63 -14.60 6.38
N GLU A 99 -17.82 -14.10 6.02
CA GLU A 99 -18.84 -13.65 6.99
C GLU A 99 -18.24 -12.72 8.06
N GLY A 100 -17.45 -11.72 7.63
CA GLY A 100 -16.79 -10.76 8.51
C GLY A 100 -15.49 -11.23 9.16
N ASP A 101 -15.06 -12.49 8.98
CA ASP A 101 -13.79 -13.00 9.53
C ASP A 101 -12.57 -12.46 8.75
N GLY A 102 -11.94 -11.42 9.29
CA GLY A 102 -10.76 -10.80 8.70
C GLY A 102 -9.52 -11.70 8.66
N ASP A 103 -9.31 -12.53 9.70
CA ASP A 103 -8.15 -13.43 9.78
C ASP A 103 -8.25 -14.54 8.74
N LYS A 104 -9.46 -15.08 8.52
CA LYS A 104 -9.73 -16.04 7.45
C LYS A 104 -9.41 -15.46 6.08
N LEU A 105 -9.77 -14.20 5.80
CA LEU A 105 -9.42 -13.54 4.53
C LEU A 105 -7.91 -13.36 4.34
N VAL A 106 -7.19 -12.99 5.41
CA VAL A 106 -5.73 -12.86 5.38
C VAL A 106 -5.09 -14.21 5.06
N HIS A 107 -5.56 -15.28 5.70
CA HIS A 107 -5.09 -16.63 5.45
C HIS A 107 -5.34 -17.07 4.00
N GLU A 108 -6.55 -16.86 3.47
CA GLU A 108 -6.89 -17.20 2.08
C GLU A 108 -6.01 -16.44 1.08
N LEU A 109 -5.82 -15.13 1.26
CA LEU A 109 -4.94 -14.31 0.43
C LEU A 109 -3.51 -14.85 0.39
N ALA A 110 -2.90 -15.08 1.55
CA ALA A 110 -1.51 -15.54 1.66
C ALA A 110 -1.31 -16.99 1.18
N SER A 111 -2.36 -17.82 1.28
CA SER A 111 -2.33 -19.20 0.83
C SER A 111 -2.41 -19.31 -0.70
N ILE A 112 -3.31 -18.53 -1.31
CA ILE A 112 -3.61 -18.61 -2.74
C ILE A 112 -2.61 -17.83 -3.59
N PHE A 113 -2.24 -16.61 -3.17
CA PHE A 113 -1.43 -15.70 -3.96
C PHE A 113 -0.03 -15.56 -3.36
N PRO A 114 1.04 -15.96 -4.05
CA PRO A 114 2.40 -15.84 -3.52
C PRO A 114 2.79 -14.37 -3.27
N ALA A 115 2.27 -13.44 -4.08
CA ALA A 115 2.40 -12.01 -3.84
C ALA A 115 1.83 -11.50 -2.49
N PHE A 116 1.02 -12.28 -1.77
CA PHE A 116 0.55 -11.95 -0.42
C PHE A 116 1.26 -12.75 0.68
N ARG A 117 2.14 -13.69 0.32
CA ARG A 117 2.82 -14.61 1.23
C ARG A 117 4.09 -13.98 1.78
N ASP A 118 3.93 -13.06 2.73
CA ASP A 118 5.03 -12.45 3.48
C ASP A 118 5.50 -13.39 4.59
N VAL A 119 6.11 -14.50 4.18
CA VAL A 119 6.63 -15.56 5.07
C VAL A 119 8.08 -15.82 4.71
N HIS A 120 8.97 -15.71 5.70
CA HIS A 120 10.40 -15.92 5.53
C HIS A 120 10.94 -16.93 6.54
N LEU A 121 11.96 -17.70 6.16
CA LEU A 121 12.67 -18.56 7.10
C LEU A 121 13.78 -17.75 7.77
N VAL A 122 13.78 -17.71 9.09
CA VAL A 122 14.86 -17.18 9.93
C VAL A 122 15.27 -18.30 10.87
N ASP A 123 16.53 -18.73 10.81
CA ASP A 123 17.05 -19.87 11.58
C ASP A 123 16.17 -21.14 11.45
N ASP A 124 15.78 -21.47 10.21
CA ASP A 124 14.86 -22.57 9.85
C ASP A 124 13.46 -22.47 10.47
N GLN A 125 13.11 -21.35 11.09
CA GLN A 125 11.77 -21.08 11.60
C GLN A 125 11.00 -20.14 10.68
N PRO A 126 9.73 -20.44 10.34
CA PRO A 126 8.91 -19.54 9.55
C PRO A 126 8.49 -18.32 10.38
N VAL A 127 8.80 -17.14 9.87
CA VAL A 127 8.37 -15.85 10.38
C VAL A 127 7.29 -15.30 9.47
N PHE A 128 6.10 -15.11 10.03
CA PHE A 128 4.90 -14.64 9.33
C PHE A 128 4.72 -13.15 9.60
N ILE A 129 4.93 -12.32 8.56
CA ILE A 129 4.69 -10.88 8.66
C ILE A 129 3.31 -10.55 8.09
N LEU A 130 2.93 -11.18 6.98
CA LEU A 130 1.64 -11.06 6.28
C LEU A 130 1.14 -9.62 6.07
N LYS A 131 2.06 -8.64 6.04
CA LYS A 131 1.74 -7.20 6.00
C LYS A 131 0.87 -6.86 4.81
N LYS A 132 1.16 -7.39 3.62
CA LYS A 132 0.38 -7.11 2.40
C LYS A 132 -1.07 -7.58 2.51
N ALA A 133 -1.29 -8.78 3.07
CA ALA A 133 -2.62 -9.35 3.22
C ALA A 133 -3.42 -8.61 4.30
N LEU A 134 -2.80 -8.40 5.47
CA LEU A 134 -3.37 -7.61 6.57
C LEU A 134 -3.76 -6.20 6.10
N TRP A 135 -2.90 -5.56 5.30
CA TRP A 135 -3.14 -4.20 4.81
C TRP A 135 -4.31 -4.15 3.82
N LEU A 136 -4.39 -5.10 2.88
CA LEU A 136 -5.50 -5.16 1.94
C LEU A 136 -6.84 -5.35 2.68
N VAL A 137 -6.92 -6.29 3.61
CA VAL A 137 -8.16 -6.54 4.37
C VAL A 137 -8.53 -5.32 5.23
N THR A 138 -7.54 -4.65 5.83
CA THR A 138 -7.74 -3.37 6.53
C THR A 138 -8.32 -2.31 5.61
N VAL A 139 -7.76 -2.13 4.42
CA VAL A 139 -8.25 -1.14 3.43
C VAL A 139 -9.69 -1.45 3.01
N VAL A 140 -10.02 -2.72 2.78
CA VAL A 140 -11.40 -3.15 2.48
C VAL A 140 -12.32 -2.80 3.65
N SER A 141 -11.98 -3.19 4.88
CA SER A 141 -12.77 -2.87 6.07
C SER A 141 -13.00 -1.36 6.19
N LEU A 142 -11.95 -0.55 6.09
CA LEU A 142 -12.04 0.91 6.18
C LEU A 142 -12.88 1.54 5.05
N ALA A 143 -12.82 1.00 3.84
CA ALA A 143 -13.56 1.51 2.69
C ALA A 143 -15.08 1.27 2.81
N PHE A 144 -15.49 0.19 3.50
CA PHE A 144 -16.88 -0.23 3.58
C PHE A 144 -17.51 -0.07 4.98
N ARG A 145 -16.74 0.17 6.05
CA ARG A 145 -17.27 0.29 7.43
C ARG A 145 -18.32 1.38 7.64
N THR A 146 -18.33 2.42 6.81
CA THR A 146 -19.27 3.54 6.92
C THR A 146 -20.47 3.38 5.99
N ARG A 147 -20.55 2.29 5.23
CA ARG A 147 -21.66 1.97 4.34
C ARG A 147 -22.76 1.29 5.14
N GLU A 148 -24.01 1.53 4.75
CA GLU A 148 -25.13 0.81 5.33
C GLU A 148 -25.06 -0.67 4.90
N PRO A 149 -25.39 -1.64 5.78
CA PRO A 149 -25.35 -3.07 5.45
C PRO A 149 -26.21 -3.45 4.23
N SER A 150 -27.25 -2.68 3.93
CA SER A 150 -28.09 -2.89 2.74
C SER A 150 -27.42 -2.47 1.42
N GLU A 151 -26.34 -1.69 1.45
CA GLU A 151 -25.61 -1.21 0.28
C GLU A 151 -24.47 -2.15 -0.14
N VAL A 152 -24.08 -3.10 0.70
CA VAL A 152 -22.89 -3.94 0.51
C VAL A 152 -23.30 -5.42 0.56
N PRO A 153 -22.91 -6.25 -0.43
CA PRO A 153 -23.36 -7.65 -0.52
C PRO A 153 -22.62 -8.62 0.40
N PHE A 154 -21.80 -8.13 1.33
CA PHE A 154 -20.98 -8.94 2.25
C PHE A 154 -20.89 -8.27 3.62
N GLU A 155 -20.57 -9.07 4.64
CA GLU A 155 -20.26 -8.56 5.97
C GLU A 155 -18.85 -7.97 5.99
N VAL A 156 -18.74 -6.72 6.44
CA VAL A 156 -17.46 -5.99 6.45
C VAL A 156 -16.49 -6.72 7.38
N PRO A 157 -15.25 -7.02 6.93
CA PRO A 157 -14.29 -7.73 7.77
C PRO A 157 -14.00 -7.01 9.09
N ASP A 158 -14.11 -7.74 10.20
CA ASP A 158 -13.60 -7.31 11.49
C ASP A 158 -12.07 -7.33 11.46
N ILE A 159 -11.50 -6.22 11.90
CA ILE A 159 -10.05 -5.99 11.98
C ILE A 159 -9.62 -5.61 13.40
N SER A 160 -10.51 -5.77 14.38
CA SER A 160 -10.25 -5.40 15.78
C SER A 160 -9.05 -6.16 16.39
N GLY A 161 -8.82 -7.39 15.92
CA GLY A 161 -7.68 -8.24 16.32
C GLY A 161 -6.41 -8.05 15.50
N PHE A 162 -6.42 -7.21 14.46
CA PHE A 162 -5.25 -7.06 13.59
C PHE A 162 -4.11 -6.33 14.30
N PRO A 163 -2.86 -6.73 14.04
CA PRO A 163 -1.70 -6.00 14.54
C PRO A 163 -1.68 -4.60 13.93
N VAL A 164 -1.26 -3.63 14.73
CA VAL A 164 -1.01 -2.28 14.22
C VAL A 164 0.27 -2.30 13.39
N PHE A 165 0.24 -1.73 12.18
CA PHE A 165 1.43 -1.59 11.34
C PHE A 165 2.40 -0.60 11.98
N ALA A 166 3.38 -1.12 12.70
CA ALA A 166 4.36 -0.33 13.47
C ALA A 166 5.54 0.17 12.60
N ASP A 167 5.32 0.51 11.33
CA ASP A 167 6.36 1.06 10.46
C ASP A 167 6.74 2.47 10.90
N ASN A 168 7.68 2.51 11.86
CA ASN A 168 8.51 3.62 12.34
C ASN A 168 7.80 4.85 12.93
N VAL A 169 6.57 5.18 12.53
CA VAL A 169 5.86 6.37 13.04
C VAL A 169 5.31 6.10 14.44
N LEU A 170 4.71 4.94 14.67
CA LEU A 170 4.05 4.65 15.94
C LEU A 170 5.02 4.54 17.13
N PRO A 171 6.17 3.83 17.06
CA PRO A 171 7.05 3.74 18.22
C PRO A 171 7.61 5.11 18.64
N THR A 172 8.05 5.93 17.67
CA THR A 172 8.60 7.27 17.94
C THR A 172 7.53 8.29 18.33
N SER A 173 6.35 8.26 17.68
CA SER A 173 5.23 9.12 18.07
C SER A 173 4.69 8.76 19.45
N ILE A 174 4.60 7.48 19.83
CA ILE A 174 4.09 7.08 21.15
C ILE A 174 5.02 7.56 22.26
N VAL A 175 6.34 7.32 22.15
CA VAL A 175 7.29 7.76 23.18
C VAL A 175 7.35 9.29 23.27
N ALA A 176 7.47 9.99 22.15
CA ALA A 176 7.53 11.45 22.14
C ALA A 176 6.21 12.08 22.62
N CYS A 177 5.05 11.55 22.20
CA CYS A 177 3.76 12.04 22.67
C CYS A 177 3.57 11.78 24.17
N SER A 178 4.04 10.64 24.69
CA SER A 178 3.97 10.33 26.11
C SER A 178 4.81 11.30 26.94
N ASP A 179 6.06 11.55 26.56
CA ASP A 179 6.94 12.50 27.25
C ASP A 179 6.36 13.93 27.23
N ILE A 180 5.80 14.35 26.09
CA ILE A 180 5.18 15.67 25.94
C ILE A 180 3.91 15.78 26.80
N VAL A 181 3.05 14.77 26.82
CA VAL A 181 1.83 14.77 27.63
C VAL A 181 2.15 14.72 29.11
N GLN A 182 3.12 13.90 29.52
CA GLN A 182 3.62 13.88 30.89
C GLN A 182 4.10 15.26 31.32
N ARG A 183 4.91 15.93 30.49
CA ARG A 183 5.37 17.28 30.76
C ARG A 183 4.23 18.30 30.78
N ALA A 184 3.24 18.16 29.90
CA ALA A 184 2.05 19.00 29.88
C ALA A 184 1.27 18.90 31.21
N HIS A 185 1.11 17.67 31.73
CA HIS A 185 0.43 17.43 33.01
C HIS A 185 1.21 17.97 34.21
N GLU A 186 2.53 17.86 34.23
CA GLU A 186 3.37 18.52 35.25
C GLU A 186 3.20 20.04 35.23
N LEU A 187 3.12 20.65 34.04
CA LEU A 187 2.92 22.09 33.91
C LEU A 187 1.50 22.51 34.29
N ALA A 188 0.51 21.62 34.16
CA ALA A 188 -0.88 21.88 34.51
C ALA A 188 -1.08 22.14 36.00
N THR A 189 -0.12 21.80 36.86
CA THR A 189 -0.15 22.14 38.29
C THR A 189 0.21 23.59 38.58
N GLN A 190 0.65 24.36 37.57
CA GLN A 190 1.02 25.77 37.70
C GLN A 190 -0.19 26.67 37.38
N PRO A 191 -0.37 27.80 38.09
CA PRO A 191 -1.46 28.73 37.83
C PRO A 191 -1.49 29.23 36.37
N GLY A 192 -2.65 29.13 35.72
CA GLY A 192 -2.87 29.59 34.34
C GLY A 192 -2.49 28.58 33.25
N LYS A 193 -2.14 27.35 33.61
CA LYS A 193 -1.80 26.25 32.69
C LYS A 193 -2.70 25.02 32.83
N GLU A 194 -3.81 25.14 33.53
CA GLU A 194 -4.73 24.05 33.88
C GLU A 194 -5.29 23.34 32.63
N TRP A 195 -5.38 24.06 31.51
CA TRP A 195 -5.82 23.53 30.22
C TRP A 195 -4.93 22.41 29.67
N LEU A 196 -3.67 22.31 30.10
CA LEU A 196 -2.77 21.23 29.70
C LEU A 196 -3.15 19.88 30.32
N ALA A 197 -3.93 19.85 31.40
CA ALA A 197 -4.36 18.62 32.05
C ALA A 197 -5.29 17.76 31.19
N SER A 198 -5.94 18.36 30.17
CA SER A 198 -6.85 17.65 29.27
C SER A 198 -6.14 17.04 28.06
N TRP A 199 -4.84 17.28 27.90
CA TRP A 199 -4.07 16.72 26.79
C TRP A 199 -3.93 15.22 26.93
N THR A 200 -4.14 14.50 25.84
CA THR A 200 -3.96 13.05 25.74
C THR A 200 -2.97 12.74 24.62
N GLU A 201 -2.29 11.59 24.72
CA GLU A 201 -1.35 11.13 23.70
C GLU A 201 -2.02 11.04 22.33
N GLN A 202 -3.24 10.48 22.30
CA GLN A 202 -4.07 10.37 21.10
C GLN A 202 -4.46 11.74 20.52
N GLY A 203 -4.80 12.71 21.37
CA GLY A 203 -5.16 14.06 20.93
C GLY A 203 -3.96 14.81 20.35
N LEU A 204 -2.79 14.65 20.97
CA LEU A 204 -1.54 15.23 20.50
C LEU A 204 -1.08 14.61 19.18
N ASP A 205 -1.11 13.28 19.06
CA ASP A 205 -0.81 12.56 17.82
C ASP A 205 -1.72 12.98 16.68
N GLY A 206 -3.05 13.02 16.93
CA GLY A 206 -4.03 13.47 15.95
C GLY A 206 -3.79 14.91 15.49
N TRP A 207 -3.38 15.80 16.40
CA TRP A 207 -3.02 17.18 16.07
C TRP A 207 -1.73 17.26 15.23
N LEU A 208 -0.65 16.59 15.65
CA LEU A 208 0.63 16.55 14.92
C LEU A 208 0.46 16.01 13.51
N TRP A 209 -0.36 14.97 13.35
CA TRP A 209 -0.71 14.41 12.05
C TRP A 209 -1.45 15.41 11.16
N CYS A 210 -2.39 16.17 11.72
CA CYS A 210 -3.10 17.21 10.99
C CYS A 210 -2.18 18.36 10.57
N GLU A 211 -1.31 18.81 11.47
CA GLU A 211 -0.36 19.90 11.22
C GLU A 211 0.71 19.50 10.19
N GLY A 212 1.26 18.29 10.26
CA GLY A 212 2.24 17.77 9.29
C GLY A 212 1.70 17.64 7.85
N LYS A 213 0.40 17.83 7.66
CA LYS A 213 -0.28 17.84 6.35
C LYS A 213 -0.68 19.24 5.88
N ARG A 214 -0.40 20.29 6.65
CA ARG A 214 -0.77 21.68 6.35
C ARG A 214 0.40 22.47 5.79
N GLY A 215 0.09 23.36 4.84
CA GLY A 215 1.01 24.39 4.35
C GLY A 215 2.36 23.84 3.89
N GLU A 216 3.43 24.51 4.30
CA GLU A 216 4.82 24.17 3.99
C GLU A 216 5.31 22.90 4.72
N MET A 217 4.62 22.43 5.77
CA MET A 217 5.02 21.22 6.49
C MET A 217 4.89 19.95 5.64
N LYS A 218 4.01 19.97 4.63
CA LYS A 218 3.89 18.87 3.66
C LYS A 218 5.15 18.73 2.78
N ASP A 219 5.87 19.83 2.60
CA ASP A 219 7.01 20.00 1.70
C ASP A 219 8.35 19.79 2.43
N VAL A 220 8.31 19.57 3.75
CA VAL A 220 9.49 19.18 4.54
C VAL A 220 10.01 17.85 4.02
N GLU A 221 11.27 17.86 3.58
CA GLU A 221 11.98 16.68 3.11
C GLU A 221 12.09 15.70 4.28
N ARG A 222 11.29 14.64 4.23
CA ARG A 222 11.37 13.53 5.19
C ARG A 222 12.63 12.76 4.84
N ILE A 223 13.39 12.33 5.84
CA ILE A 223 14.55 11.45 5.62
C ILE A 223 14.06 10.25 4.82
N ALA A 224 14.44 10.24 3.54
CA ALA A 224 14.26 9.15 2.62
C ALA A 224 15.65 8.57 2.40
N GLU A 225 15.99 7.52 3.13
CA GLU A 225 17.21 6.78 2.84
C GLU A 225 17.07 6.21 1.42
N LYS A 226 17.86 6.74 0.48
CA LYS A 226 17.84 6.31 -0.92
C LYS A 226 18.21 4.84 -0.96
N GLY A 227 17.32 4.01 -1.49
CA GLY A 227 17.52 2.57 -1.65
C GLY A 227 16.65 1.69 -0.75
N THR A 228 15.77 2.27 0.08
CA THR A 228 14.72 1.50 0.76
C THR A 228 13.39 1.69 0.04
N VAL A 229 12.68 0.59 -0.22
CA VAL A 229 11.43 0.62 -1.01
C VAL A 229 10.24 1.12 -0.17
N TYR A 230 10.35 1.11 1.17
CA TYR A 230 9.40 1.67 2.11
C TYR A 230 10.08 1.94 3.46
N TYR A 231 9.57 2.93 4.20
CA TYR A 231 9.63 2.91 5.67
C TYR A 231 8.41 2.17 6.20
#